data_AF-A0AAF1JZA2-F1
#
_entry.id   AF-A0AAF1JZA2-F1
#
_cell.length_a   1.000
_cell.length_b   1.000
_cell.length_c   1.000
_cell.angle_alpha   90.00
_cell.angle_beta   90.00
_cell.angle_gamma   90.00
#
_symmetry.space_group_name_H-M   'P 1'
#
loop_
_entity.id
_entity.type
_entity.pdbx_description
1 polymer ?
#
loop_
_entity_poly.entity_id
_entity_poly.type
_entity_poly.pdbx_seq_one_letter_code
_entity_poly.pdbx_strand_id
1 'polypeptide(L)'
;MTEAELRTLIGRVKAGGLTRRGFIHRVAAVGLTAPMATQLLAMAGAAPAAAQAAPPPYGPTRRGGGGALKILYWQAATLLNPHFGVGTTNTDASRIFYEPLAGWTQDATLYPVLAAEIPSVENGGLSPDGRSVTWRLKPNLRWHDGAPVTADDLVFNWEYARNPAIATVTSGSYRDATVVKLDTLTVRVDFAQPTPFWADAFVGLAGMIIPRHIFADYNGANARDAPGNFRPVGTGPYKFVSFTPGDIIRGELNPLYHQDNRPHFDTLEVKGGGDAVSAARAVLQTGDYDFAWNLLVEDDLLTRLEASGLGRIEVTRGGSTEFVQLNATDPHQEVDGERSSLATSHPAFSDPAVRQAMALLMDRTALERFIFGRGGQATSNILNNPRYASPNTRAEFNIARANELLDAAGWPRARDGIRAKGNARMKFTFQTSVNAPRQRSQAVIKQAAQRAGIELDLKAITPAVFFSADVANPDTFPKFYADMQMYANGPTGDPQRHMNQFVSWEVATRANAWQGRNITRWRNAEYDAAFRAAEAELDPVRRVALFIRMNDLVVGSHHVIPLLSRTGLQGCARNLRIRHSGWDSNMSLLCDWWRAG
;
A
#
# COMPACT_ATOMS: atom_id res chain seq x y z
N MET A 1 1.17 27.27 21.03
CA MET A 1 2.62 27.02 21.00
C MET A 1 3.12 27.27 19.58
N THR A 2 4.20 28.02 19.46
CA THR A 2 4.85 28.35 18.18
C THR A 2 5.92 27.32 17.82
N GLU A 3 6.36 27.31 16.56
CA GLU A 3 7.43 26.42 16.08
C GLU A 3 8.74 26.58 16.89
N ALA A 4 9.11 27.82 17.23
CA ALA A 4 10.33 28.12 18.00
C ALA A 4 10.29 27.55 19.42
N GLU A 5 9.13 27.59 20.07
CA GLU A 5 8.93 27.03 21.42
C GLU A 5 9.02 25.50 21.41
N LEU A 6 8.40 24.86 20.40
CA LEU A 6 8.45 23.40 20.23
C LEU A 6 9.88 22.91 19.98
N ARG A 7 10.62 23.61 19.10
CA ARG A 7 12.05 23.34 18.83
C ARG A 7 12.91 23.47 20.09
N THR A 8 12.64 24.48 20.92
CA THR A 8 13.34 24.67 22.20
C THR A 8 13.06 23.53 23.17
N LEU A 9 11.81 23.08 23.29
CA LEU A 9 11.45 21.95 24.14
C LEU A 9 12.09 20.63 23.67
N ILE A 10 12.11 20.38 22.36
CA ILE A 10 12.77 19.22 21.75
C ILE A 10 14.29 19.26 22.00
N GLY A 11 14.93 20.42 21.78
CA GLY A 11 16.36 20.63 22.05
C GLY A 11 16.73 20.35 23.51
N ARG A 12 15.86 20.72 24.45
CA ARG A 12 16.03 20.40 25.87
C ARG A 12 15.91 18.90 26.18
N VAL A 13 15.06 18.17 25.45
CA VAL A 13 14.99 16.70 25.60
C VAL A 13 16.27 16.05 25.11
N LYS A 14 16.80 16.50 23.96
CA LYS A 14 18.09 16.03 23.43
C LYS A 14 19.26 16.29 24.37
N ALA A 15 19.31 17.48 24.96
CA ALA A 15 20.36 17.89 25.89
C ALA A 15 20.18 17.32 27.31
N GLY A 16 19.21 16.44 27.55
CA GLY A 16 18.91 15.86 28.87
C GLY A 16 18.28 16.83 29.89
N GLY A 17 18.10 18.11 29.54
CA GLY A 17 17.51 19.16 30.40
C GLY A 17 15.98 19.16 30.47
N LEU A 18 15.32 18.17 29.84
CA LEU A 18 13.89 17.91 29.97
C LEU A 18 13.61 16.41 29.76
N THR A 19 12.91 15.77 30.69
CA THR A 19 12.52 14.36 30.52
C THR A 19 11.45 14.22 29.44
N ARG A 20 11.41 13.08 28.72
CA ARG A 20 10.40 12.81 27.68
C ARG A 20 8.97 12.91 28.22
N ARG A 21 8.72 12.38 29.42
CA ARG A 21 7.44 12.54 30.14
C ARG A 21 7.13 14.02 30.41
N GLY A 22 8.14 14.81 30.80
CA GLY A 22 8.03 16.25 30.96
C GLY A 22 7.73 17.00 29.66
N PHE A 23 8.28 16.56 28.52
CA PHE A 23 7.93 17.09 27.20
C PHE A 23 6.47 16.80 26.85
N ILE A 24 6.05 15.54 26.97
CA ILE A 24 4.67 15.09 26.69
C ILE A 24 3.65 15.89 27.50
N HIS A 25 3.87 16.09 28.80
CA HIS A 25 2.98 16.90 29.64
C HIS A 25 2.90 18.36 29.21
N ARG A 26 4.02 18.97 28.79
CA ARG A 26 4.06 20.39 28.39
C ARG A 26 3.36 20.63 27.06
N VAL A 27 3.52 19.72 26.11
CA VAL A 27 2.86 19.85 24.81
C VAL A 27 1.37 19.46 24.87
N ALA A 28 0.97 18.61 25.82
CA ALA A 28 -0.43 18.32 26.10
C ALA A 28 -1.24 19.53 26.57
N ALA A 29 -0.62 20.45 27.32
CA ALA A 29 -1.25 21.70 27.78
C ALA A 29 -1.67 22.64 26.64
N VAL A 30 -1.18 22.42 25.42
CA VAL A 30 -1.54 23.20 24.23
C VAL A 30 -2.22 22.34 23.15
N GLY A 31 -2.77 21.18 23.54
CA GLY A 31 -3.59 20.33 22.67
C GLY A 31 -2.84 19.26 21.88
N LEU A 32 -1.53 19.07 22.07
CA LEU A 32 -0.80 17.96 21.44
C LEU A 32 -0.96 16.66 22.24
N THR A 33 -1.44 15.61 21.58
CA THR A 33 -1.63 14.31 22.24
C THR A 33 -0.29 13.62 22.52
N ALA A 34 -0.26 12.71 23.50
CA ALA A 34 0.96 11.97 23.85
C ALA A 34 1.59 11.19 22.68
N PRO A 35 0.81 10.59 21.74
CA PRO A 35 1.36 10.03 20.51
C PRO A 35 2.07 11.06 19.63
N MET A 36 1.46 12.23 19.40
CA MET A 36 2.07 13.30 18.59
C MET A 36 3.35 13.84 19.22
N ALA A 37 3.37 13.97 20.55
CA ALA A 37 4.55 14.37 21.31
C ALA A 37 5.71 13.36 21.19
N THR A 38 5.39 12.07 21.32
CA THR A 38 6.37 10.99 21.17
C THR A 38 6.91 10.93 19.75
N GLN A 39 6.05 11.19 18.77
CA GLN A 39 6.39 11.23 17.36
C GLN A 39 7.28 12.42 17.01
N LEU A 40 7.01 13.62 17.55
CA LEU A 40 7.87 14.80 17.38
C LEU A 40 9.28 14.57 17.93
N LEU A 41 9.40 13.86 19.06
CA LEU A 41 10.71 13.45 19.59
C LEU A 41 11.40 12.43 18.67
N ALA A 42 10.65 11.50 18.07
CA ALA A 42 11.21 10.54 17.11
C ALA A 42 11.73 11.21 15.85
N MET A 43 10.94 12.12 15.27
CA MET A 43 11.29 12.88 14.07
C MET A 43 12.50 13.77 14.29
N ALA A 44 12.68 14.26 15.51
CA ALA A 44 13.81 15.08 15.85
C ALA A 44 15.09 14.28 16.14
N GLY A 45 15.10 12.94 16.18
CA GLY A 45 16.27 12.20 16.68
C GLY A 45 16.43 12.32 18.21
N ALA A 46 15.31 12.33 18.93
CA ALA A 46 15.23 12.22 20.38
C ALA A 46 14.45 10.96 20.82
N ALA A 47 14.07 10.09 19.87
CA ALA A 47 13.54 8.75 20.15
C ALA A 47 14.63 7.85 20.75
N PRO A 48 14.25 6.80 21.50
CA PRO A 48 15.16 5.68 21.67
C PRO A 48 15.54 5.13 20.28
N ALA A 49 16.76 4.60 20.13
CA ALA A 49 17.10 3.72 19.03
C ALA A 49 15.92 2.76 18.82
N ALA A 50 15.43 2.67 17.58
CA ALA A 50 14.23 1.93 17.20
C ALA A 50 14.16 0.67 18.07
N ALA A 51 13.14 0.59 18.93
CA ALA A 51 12.90 -0.62 19.67
C ALA A 51 12.76 -1.70 18.59
N GLN A 52 13.79 -2.54 18.43
CA GLN A 52 13.68 -3.83 17.76
C GLN A 52 12.34 -4.36 18.22
N ALA A 53 11.40 -4.49 17.30
CA ALA A 53 10.02 -4.74 17.63
C ALA A 53 10.02 -5.93 18.58
N ALA A 54 9.81 -5.66 19.89
CA ALA A 54 10.36 -6.50 20.94
C ALA A 54 9.98 -7.96 20.67
N PRO A 55 10.92 -8.91 20.73
CA PRO A 55 10.57 -10.30 20.53
C PRO A 55 9.42 -10.64 21.50
N PRO A 56 8.41 -11.41 21.07
CA PRO A 56 7.32 -11.78 21.94
C PRO A 56 7.90 -12.37 23.23
N PRO A 57 7.35 -12.02 24.42
CA PRO A 57 7.93 -12.42 25.70
C PRO A 57 8.02 -13.94 25.88
N TYR A 58 7.35 -14.73 25.03
CA TYR A 58 7.44 -16.17 24.96
C TYR A 58 7.24 -16.64 23.51
N GLY A 59 8.22 -17.35 22.96
CA GLY A 59 8.20 -17.94 21.62
C GLY A 59 9.22 -19.08 21.52
N PRO A 60 9.18 -19.91 20.46
CA PRO A 60 10.10 -21.03 20.33
C PRO A 60 11.55 -20.55 20.32
N THR A 61 12.40 -21.22 21.09
CA THR A 61 13.82 -20.90 21.21
C THR A 61 14.68 -21.69 20.23
N ARG A 62 14.07 -22.48 19.34
CA ARG A 62 14.77 -23.26 18.33
C ARG A 62 14.19 -23.05 16.94
N ARG A 63 15.06 -23.24 15.95
CA ARG A 63 14.74 -23.33 14.53
C ARG A 63 14.06 -24.67 14.24
N GLY A 64 13.00 -24.64 13.44
CA GLY A 64 12.22 -25.83 13.08
C GLY A 64 11.48 -26.48 14.24
N GLY A 65 10.89 -27.65 13.96
CA GLY A 65 10.10 -28.45 14.88
C GLY A 65 8.64 -28.03 15.01
N GLY A 66 8.19 -27.04 14.25
CA GLY A 66 6.79 -26.60 14.17
C GLY A 66 5.92 -27.37 13.17
N GLY A 67 6.49 -28.35 12.45
CA GLY A 67 5.82 -29.11 11.40
C GLY A 67 5.55 -28.28 10.15
N ALA A 68 4.55 -28.69 9.37
CA ALA A 68 4.15 -27.97 8.15
C ALA A 68 3.28 -26.75 8.47
N LEU A 69 3.57 -25.62 7.83
CA LEU A 69 2.71 -24.43 7.77
C LEU A 69 1.93 -24.42 6.46
N LYS A 70 0.60 -24.43 6.53
CA LYS A 70 -0.32 -24.39 5.39
C LYS A 70 -0.95 -23.02 5.24
N ILE A 71 -0.64 -22.35 4.14
CA ILE A 71 -1.10 -21.01 3.81
C ILE A 71 -2.02 -21.07 2.60
N LEU A 72 -3.14 -20.36 2.64
CA LEU A 72 -4.10 -20.25 1.55
C LEU A 72 -4.17 -18.81 1.02
N TYR A 73 -3.85 -18.64 -0.24
CA TYR A 73 -4.09 -17.43 -1.01
C TYR A 73 -5.21 -17.71 -2.01
N TRP A 74 -6.41 -17.17 -1.79
CA TRP A 74 -7.53 -17.42 -2.71
C TRP A 74 -7.30 -16.88 -4.13
N GLN A 75 -6.28 -16.04 -4.31
CA GLN A 75 -5.67 -15.70 -5.60
C GLN A 75 -4.26 -16.29 -5.69
N ALA A 76 -3.99 -17.10 -6.70
CA ALA A 76 -2.70 -17.76 -6.83
C ALA A 76 -1.59 -16.82 -7.33
N ALA A 77 -0.36 -17.06 -6.88
CA ALA A 77 0.83 -16.47 -7.48
C ALA A 77 1.16 -17.17 -8.80
N THR A 78 1.65 -16.41 -9.77
CA THR A 78 2.07 -16.91 -11.09
C THR A 78 3.55 -16.69 -11.36
N LEU A 79 4.25 -15.96 -10.48
CA LEU A 79 5.64 -15.60 -10.64
C LEU A 79 6.33 -15.46 -9.27
N LEU A 80 7.62 -15.82 -9.21
CA LEU A 80 8.48 -15.70 -8.03
C LEU A 80 9.69 -14.80 -8.32
N ASN A 81 9.46 -13.64 -8.95
CA ASN A 81 10.46 -12.61 -9.14
C ASN A 81 9.95 -11.26 -8.61
N PRO A 82 10.66 -10.63 -7.66
CA PRO A 82 10.21 -9.38 -7.04
C PRO A 82 10.23 -8.16 -7.98
N HIS A 83 11.06 -8.15 -9.03
CA HIS A 83 11.14 -7.07 -10.01
C HIS A 83 10.08 -7.17 -11.12
N PHE A 84 9.37 -8.30 -11.20
CA PHE A 84 8.33 -8.54 -12.20
C PHE A 84 6.95 -8.81 -11.60
N GLY A 85 6.88 -9.20 -10.33
CA GLY A 85 5.65 -9.51 -9.63
C GLY A 85 4.71 -8.30 -9.56
N VAL A 86 3.60 -8.36 -10.30
CA VAL A 86 2.51 -7.39 -10.16
C VAL A 86 1.51 -7.93 -9.12
N GLY A 87 1.05 -7.04 -8.24
CA GLY A 87 0.04 -7.36 -7.23
C GLY A 87 0.59 -8.04 -5.97
N THR A 88 -0.25 -8.10 -4.95
CA THR A 88 0.13 -8.59 -3.61
C THR A 88 0.52 -10.08 -3.61
N THR A 89 -0.15 -10.91 -4.41
CA THR A 89 0.08 -12.37 -4.43
C THR A 89 1.50 -12.73 -4.86
N ASN A 90 1.96 -12.18 -5.98
CA ASN A 90 3.32 -12.41 -6.49
C ASN A 90 4.39 -11.79 -5.58
N THR A 91 4.09 -10.62 -5.01
CA THR A 91 5.00 -9.93 -4.10
C THR A 91 5.17 -10.70 -2.79
N ASP A 92 4.07 -11.13 -2.16
CA ASP A 92 4.09 -11.95 -0.94
C ASP A 92 4.76 -13.31 -1.19
N ALA A 93 4.48 -13.95 -2.33
CA ALA A 93 5.12 -15.20 -2.71
C ALA A 93 6.64 -15.05 -2.91
N SER A 94 7.09 -13.95 -3.53
CA SER A 94 8.51 -13.65 -3.68
C SER A 94 9.19 -13.38 -2.33
N ARG A 95 8.50 -12.69 -1.41
CA ARG A 95 9.01 -12.32 -0.07
C ARG A 95 9.35 -13.52 0.81
N ILE A 96 8.77 -14.69 0.55
CA ILE A 96 9.13 -15.95 1.21
C ILE A 96 10.63 -16.27 0.99
N PHE A 97 11.12 -16.00 -0.21
CA PHE A 97 12.47 -16.40 -0.64
C PHE A 97 13.44 -15.21 -0.66
N TYR A 98 13.01 -14.03 -1.09
CA TYR A 98 13.86 -12.85 -1.24
C TYR A 98 13.60 -11.83 -0.13
N GLU A 99 14.67 -11.16 0.34
CA GLU A 99 14.58 -10.18 1.40
C GLU A 99 15.19 -8.82 1.01
N PRO A 100 14.63 -7.71 1.53
CA PRO A 100 15.18 -6.37 1.39
C PRO A 100 16.26 -6.06 2.43
N LEU A 101 16.87 -4.88 2.36
CA LEU A 101 17.78 -4.38 3.40
C LEU A 101 17.03 -4.05 4.70
N ALA A 102 15.82 -3.50 4.59
CA ALA A 102 14.95 -3.16 5.72
C ALA A 102 13.46 -3.39 5.37
N GLY A 103 12.63 -3.53 6.40
CA GLY A 103 11.17 -3.65 6.28
C GLY A 103 10.43 -2.64 7.14
N TRP A 104 9.09 -2.65 7.08
CA TRP A 104 8.21 -1.75 7.83
C TRP A 104 7.47 -2.46 8.96
N THR A 105 7.53 -1.91 10.17
CA THR A 105 6.73 -2.35 11.32
C THR A 105 5.27 -1.89 11.24
N GLN A 106 4.40 -2.37 12.14
CA GLN A 106 2.97 -2.01 12.20
C GLN A 106 2.69 -0.50 12.35
N ASP A 107 3.61 0.23 12.96
CA ASP A 107 3.57 1.68 13.16
C ASP A 107 4.30 2.47 12.05
N ALA A 108 4.62 1.82 10.93
CA ALA A 108 5.31 2.40 9.79
C ALA A 108 6.73 2.93 10.12
N THR A 109 7.45 2.24 11.01
CA THR A 109 8.87 2.50 11.25
C THR A 109 9.75 1.44 10.59
N LEU A 110 11.02 1.76 10.35
CA LEU A 110 11.95 0.84 9.71
C LEU A 110 12.55 -0.14 10.72
N TYR A 111 12.69 -1.40 10.32
CA TYR A 111 13.51 -2.39 11.02
C TYR A 111 14.50 -3.07 10.06
N PRO A 112 15.72 -3.39 10.52
CA PRO A 112 16.73 -3.99 9.67
C PRO A 112 16.38 -5.44 9.33
N VAL A 113 16.61 -5.85 8.08
CA VAL A 113 16.45 -7.23 7.61
C VAL A 113 17.80 -7.79 7.19
N LEU A 114 18.32 -7.42 6.02
CA LEU A 114 19.69 -7.76 5.60
C LEU A 114 20.71 -6.69 5.99
N ALA A 115 20.27 -5.46 6.28
CA ALA A 115 21.13 -4.42 6.81
C ALA A 115 21.57 -4.74 8.25
N ALA A 116 22.80 -4.34 8.59
CA ALA A 116 23.33 -4.42 9.96
C ALA A 116 22.60 -3.45 10.90
N GLU A 117 22.21 -2.28 10.39
CA GLU A 117 21.51 -1.22 11.11
C GLU A 117 20.68 -0.35 10.15
N ILE A 118 19.73 0.43 10.69
CA ILE A 118 19.00 1.43 9.91
C ILE A 118 19.86 2.70 9.78
N PRO A 119 20.08 3.24 8.57
CA PRO A 119 20.80 4.49 8.38
C PRO A 119 20.17 5.67 9.11
N SER A 120 21.00 6.47 9.77
CA SER A 120 20.60 7.71 10.45
C SER A 120 21.72 8.74 10.37
N VAL A 121 21.42 10.00 10.68
CA VAL A 121 22.46 11.04 10.79
C VAL A 121 23.42 10.71 11.94
N GLU A 122 22.92 10.12 13.02
CA GLU A 122 23.68 9.81 14.24
C GLU A 122 24.74 8.72 14.02
N ASN A 123 24.43 7.68 13.24
CA ASN A 123 25.40 6.62 12.89
C ASN A 123 26.17 6.91 11.58
N GLY A 124 26.04 8.11 11.02
CA GLY A 124 26.67 8.51 9.76
C GLY A 124 26.13 7.78 8.53
N GLY A 125 25.03 7.04 8.67
CA GLY A 125 24.37 6.34 7.57
C GLY A 125 23.53 7.26 6.68
N LEU A 126 23.10 8.42 7.16
CA LEU A 126 22.35 9.41 6.39
C LEU A 126 23.11 10.74 6.39
N SER A 127 23.34 11.33 5.21
CA SER A 127 23.97 12.65 5.14
C SER A 127 23.01 13.75 5.65
N PRO A 128 23.51 14.76 6.39
CA PRO A 128 22.66 15.84 6.92
C PRO A 128 21.90 16.64 5.86
N ASP A 129 22.41 16.68 4.63
CA ASP A 129 21.79 17.33 3.47
C ASP A 129 20.75 16.44 2.74
N GLY A 130 20.53 15.21 3.23
CA GLY A 130 19.57 14.26 2.68
C GLY A 130 19.92 13.75 1.28
N ARG A 131 21.17 13.89 0.82
CA ARG A 131 21.60 13.51 -0.53
C ARG A 131 22.29 12.16 -0.62
N SER A 132 22.57 11.48 0.50
CA SER A 132 23.13 10.14 0.46
C SER A 132 22.72 9.28 1.65
N VAL A 133 22.57 7.98 1.40
CA VAL A 133 22.32 6.94 2.41
C VAL A 133 23.33 5.83 2.26
N THR A 134 24.05 5.52 3.32
CA THR A 134 25.00 4.41 3.38
C THR A 134 24.35 3.21 4.07
N TRP A 135 24.26 2.10 3.34
CA TRP A 135 23.80 0.82 3.86
C TRP A 135 24.99 -0.12 4.09
N ARG A 136 24.96 -0.80 5.23
CA ARG A 136 25.90 -1.88 5.57
C ARG A 136 25.14 -3.19 5.68
N LEU A 137 25.57 -4.21 4.95
CA LEU A 137 25.06 -5.57 5.07
C LEU A 137 25.52 -6.21 6.39
N LYS A 138 24.69 -7.09 6.93
CA LYS A 138 25.13 -8.00 8.00
C LYS A 138 26.32 -8.84 7.51
N PRO A 139 27.29 -9.16 8.39
CA PRO A 139 28.34 -10.08 8.01
C PRO A 139 27.78 -11.49 7.78
N ASN A 140 28.48 -12.28 6.98
CA ASN A 140 28.22 -13.72 6.78
C ASN A 140 26.86 -14.09 6.19
N LEU A 141 26.15 -13.15 5.56
CA LEU A 141 24.94 -13.46 4.80
C LEU A 141 25.24 -14.48 3.69
N ARG A 142 24.29 -15.38 3.46
CA ARG A 142 24.36 -16.44 2.46
C ARG A 142 23.06 -16.52 1.67
N TRP A 143 23.18 -16.72 0.37
CA TRP A 143 22.10 -17.18 -0.49
C TRP A 143 21.74 -18.64 -0.16
N HIS A 144 20.56 -19.09 -0.59
CA HIS A 144 20.06 -20.46 -0.36
C HIS A 144 20.97 -21.56 -0.93
N ASP A 145 21.82 -21.23 -1.89
CA ASP A 145 22.83 -22.09 -2.52
C ASP A 145 24.21 -22.03 -1.83
N GLY A 146 24.36 -21.21 -0.79
CA GLY A 146 25.60 -21.05 -0.04
C GLY A 146 26.56 -20.00 -0.58
N ALA A 147 26.26 -19.33 -1.69
CA ALA A 147 27.05 -18.19 -2.15
C ALA A 147 26.97 -17.01 -1.16
N PRO A 148 28.04 -16.22 -0.97
CA PRO A 148 28.00 -15.05 -0.11
C PRO A 148 27.13 -13.93 -0.70
N VAL A 149 26.35 -13.25 0.14
CA VAL A 149 25.66 -12.00 -0.25
C VAL A 149 26.63 -10.84 -0.07
N THR A 150 26.77 -9.99 -1.08
CA THR A 150 27.71 -8.87 -1.07
C THR A 150 27.11 -7.59 -1.62
N ALA A 151 27.83 -6.48 -1.49
CA ALA A 151 27.48 -5.21 -2.11
C ALA A 151 27.36 -5.30 -3.65
N ASP A 152 28.00 -6.28 -4.31
CA ASP A 152 27.86 -6.50 -5.75
C ASP A 152 26.43 -6.91 -6.13
N ASP A 153 25.72 -7.64 -5.25
CA ASP A 153 24.32 -7.97 -5.45
C ASP A 153 23.44 -6.71 -5.39
N LEU A 154 23.74 -5.78 -4.48
CA LEU A 154 23.00 -4.52 -4.35
C LEU A 154 23.19 -3.63 -5.58
N VAL A 155 24.44 -3.46 -6.04
CA VAL A 155 24.74 -2.72 -7.27
C VAL A 155 24.03 -3.35 -8.46
N PHE A 156 24.10 -4.67 -8.60
CA PHE A 156 23.40 -5.40 -9.66
C PHE A 156 21.89 -5.15 -9.65
N ASN A 157 21.24 -5.21 -8.47
CA ASN A 157 19.79 -5.00 -8.37
C ASN A 157 19.38 -3.58 -8.78
N TRP A 158 20.20 -2.57 -8.45
CA TRP A 158 19.98 -1.21 -8.91
C TRP A 158 20.10 -1.09 -10.44
N GLU A 159 21.16 -1.64 -11.03
CA GLU A 159 21.37 -1.66 -12.49
C GLU A 159 20.26 -2.42 -13.22
N TYR A 160 19.90 -3.59 -12.72
CA TYR A 160 18.85 -4.44 -13.25
C TYR A 160 17.49 -3.75 -13.20
N ALA A 161 17.13 -3.14 -12.06
CA ALA A 161 15.85 -2.46 -11.90
C ALA A 161 15.71 -1.25 -12.84
N ARG A 162 16.78 -0.49 -13.06
CA ARG A 162 16.76 0.71 -13.91
C ARG A 162 16.91 0.43 -15.41
N ASN A 163 17.24 -0.80 -15.79
CA ASN A 163 17.44 -1.16 -17.20
C ASN A 163 16.10 -1.12 -17.95
N PRO A 164 15.91 -0.18 -18.91
CA PRO A 164 14.63 -0.04 -19.61
C PRO A 164 14.28 -1.26 -20.47
N ALA A 165 15.27 -2.04 -20.91
CA ALA A 165 15.04 -3.26 -21.69
C ALA A 165 14.37 -4.39 -20.90
N ILE A 166 14.40 -4.31 -19.56
CA ILE A 166 13.85 -5.32 -18.66
C ILE A 166 12.39 -5.00 -18.28
N ALA A 167 12.04 -3.71 -18.26
CA ALA A 167 10.72 -3.20 -17.87
C ALA A 167 10.27 -3.74 -16.49
N THR A 168 11.09 -3.52 -15.46
CA THR A 168 10.76 -3.93 -14.08
C THR A 168 9.67 -3.05 -13.48
N VAL A 169 8.85 -3.65 -12.61
CA VAL A 169 7.81 -2.94 -11.84
C VAL A 169 8.40 -2.07 -10.73
N THR A 170 9.66 -2.32 -10.37
CA THR A 170 10.42 -1.63 -9.32
C THR A 170 11.28 -0.49 -9.84
N SER A 171 11.42 -0.33 -11.16
CA SER A 171 12.19 0.74 -11.81
C SER A 171 11.98 2.12 -11.19
N GLY A 172 10.73 2.48 -10.89
CA GLY A 172 10.38 3.76 -10.26
C GLY A 172 11.05 4.01 -8.89
N SER A 173 11.33 2.97 -8.11
CA SER A 173 12.00 3.07 -6.80
C SER A 173 13.52 3.28 -6.92
N TYR A 174 14.12 2.96 -8.08
CA TYR A 174 15.57 3.03 -8.32
C TYR A 174 15.97 4.14 -9.30
N ARG A 175 15.01 4.76 -9.99
CA ARG A 175 15.24 5.72 -11.09
C ARG A 175 16.07 6.92 -10.66
N ASP A 176 15.77 7.48 -9.49
CA ASP A 176 16.32 8.75 -9.03
C ASP A 176 17.53 8.57 -8.07
N ALA A 177 18.06 7.34 -8.01
CA ALA A 177 19.17 6.94 -7.14
C ALA A 177 20.41 6.50 -7.95
N THR A 178 21.60 6.72 -7.40
CA THR A 178 22.86 6.15 -7.89
C THR A 178 23.52 5.31 -6.80
N VAL A 179 23.80 4.04 -7.06
CA VAL A 179 24.37 3.14 -6.05
C VAL A 179 25.87 2.98 -6.28
N VAL A 180 26.66 3.37 -5.28
CA VAL A 180 28.12 3.29 -5.27
C VAL A 180 28.55 2.23 -4.28
N LYS A 181 29.30 1.22 -4.75
CA LYS A 181 29.97 0.26 -3.88
C LYS A 181 31.11 0.95 -3.13
N LEU A 182 31.10 0.89 -1.81
CA LEU A 182 32.21 1.39 -0.98
C LEU A 182 33.17 0.26 -0.60
N ASP A 183 32.64 -0.92 -0.27
CA ASP A 183 33.41 -2.12 0.02
C ASP A 183 32.54 -3.38 -0.23
N THR A 184 33.00 -4.56 0.20
CA THR A 184 32.29 -5.84 -0.01
C THR A 184 30.91 -5.91 0.68
N LEU A 185 30.68 -5.18 1.76
CA LEU A 185 29.43 -5.19 2.54
C LEU A 185 28.72 -3.83 2.56
N THR A 186 29.32 -2.78 2.01
CA THR A 186 28.81 -1.42 2.12
C THR A 186 28.51 -0.81 0.74
N VAL A 187 27.32 -0.24 0.59
CA VAL A 187 26.96 0.62 -0.53
C VAL A 187 26.50 1.99 -0.04
N ARG A 188 26.72 3.01 -0.85
CA ARG A 188 26.12 4.33 -0.68
C ARG A 188 25.14 4.59 -1.82
N VAL A 189 23.94 5.03 -1.48
CA VAL A 189 22.91 5.47 -2.41
C VAL A 189 22.94 6.98 -2.44
N ASP A 190 23.30 7.55 -3.58
CA ASP A 190 23.41 8.99 -3.82
C ASP A 190 22.17 9.51 -4.59
N PHE A 191 21.71 10.69 -4.21
CA PHE A 191 20.56 11.38 -4.82
C PHE A 191 20.98 12.75 -5.36
N ALA A 192 20.42 13.16 -6.50
CA ALA A 192 20.73 14.45 -7.12
C ALA A 192 20.18 15.65 -6.32
N GLN A 193 19.13 15.43 -5.53
CA GLN A 193 18.45 16.42 -4.70
C GLN A 193 18.24 15.84 -3.29
N PRO A 194 18.04 16.70 -2.26
CA PRO A 194 17.63 16.23 -0.94
C PRO A 194 16.42 15.30 -1.06
N THR A 195 16.52 14.09 -0.49
CA THR A 195 15.50 13.05 -0.59
C THR A 195 15.05 12.65 0.82
N PRO A 196 14.01 13.32 1.38
CA PRO A 196 13.50 13.03 2.73
C PRO A 196 12.92 11.63 2.86
N PHE A 197 12.41 11.06 1.76
CA PHE A 197 11.99 9.67 1.69
C PHE A 197 13.01 8.81 0.95
N TRP A 198 14.15 8.59 1.60
CA TRP A 198 15.21 7.75 1.06
C TRP A 198 14.92 6.23 1.15
N ALA A 199 13.99 5.83 2.03
CA ALA A 199 13.68 4.44 2.34
C ALA A 199 12.69 3.80 1.34
N ASP A 200 12.98 3.94 0.04
CA ASP A 200 12.24 3.31 -1.07
C ASP A 200 13.08 2.20 -1.71
N ALA A 201 14.21 2.56 -2.33
CA ALA A 201 15.18 1.61 -2.87
C ALA A 201 15.67 0.65 -1.79
N PHE A 202 15.70 -0.65 -2.10
CA PHE A 202 16.10 -1.73 -1.18
C PHE A 202 15.27 -1.90 0.09
N VAL A 203 14.10 -1.26 0.23
CA VAL A 203 13.24 -1.37 1.42
C VAL A 203 11.88 -2.00 1.09
N GLY A 204 11.42 -2.92 1.94
CA GLY A 204 10.09 -3.53 1.87
C GLY A 204 9.79 -4.20 0.53
N LEU A 205 8.59 -3.96 -0.01
CA LEU A 205 8.07 -4.62 -1.21
C LEU A 205 8.91 -4.37 -2.47
N ALA A 206 9.43 -3.15 -2.65
CA ALA A 206 10.24 -2.79 -3.82
C ALA A 206 11.73 -3.13 -3.65
N GLY A 207 12.10 -3.61 -2.46
CA GLY A 207 13.48 -3.74 -2.03
C GLY A 207 14.06 -5.14 -2.05
N MET A 208 13.26 -6.17 -2.37
CA MET A 208 13.71 -7.56 -2.35
C MET A 208 14.86 -7.78 -3.35
N ILE A 209 15.97 -8.36 -2.88
CA ILE A 209 17.22 -8.49 -3.65
C ILE A 209 17.28 -9.86 -4.32
N ILE A 210 17.57 -9.90 -5.62
CA ILE A 210 17.88 -11.11 -6.38
C ILE A 210 19.41 -11.34 -6.50
N PRO A 211 19.90 -12.59 -6.51
CA PRO A 211 21.33 -12.88 -6.60
C PRO A 211 21.93 -12.53 -7.95
N ARG A 212 23.02 -11.74 -7.96
CA ARG A 212 23.71 -11.37 -9.20
C ARG A 212 24.16 -12.59 -9.99
N HIS A 213 24.72 -13.60 -9.33
CA HIS A 213 25.28 -14.79 -10.01
C HIS A 213 24.25 -15.67 -10.72
N ILE A 214 22.95 -15.51 -10.44
CA ILE A 214 21.88 -16.22 -11.14
C ILE A 214 21.27 -15.38 -12.27
N PHE A 215 21.23 -14.06 -12.10
CA PHE A 215 20.50 -13.16 -12.99
C PHE A 215 21.39 -12.31 -13.91
N ALA A 216 22.71 -12.30 -13.72
CA ALA A 216 23.64 -11.48 -14.51
C ALA A 216 23.53 -11.74 -16.02
N ASP A 217 23.36 -12.99 -16.44
CA ASP A 217 23.22 -13.38 -17.84
C ASP A 217 21.82 -13.04 -18.42
N TYR A 218 20.90 -12.59 -17.57
CA TYR A 218 19.51 -12.26 -17.90
C TYR A 218 19.22 -10.76 -17.71
N ASN A 219 20.19 -9.89 -18.00
CA ASN A 219 20.11 -8.45 -17.76
C ASN A 219 19.75 -7.66 -19.04
N GLY A 220 18.64 -8.02 -19.68
CA GLY A 220 18.17 -7.37 -20.92
C GLY A 220 16.83 -7.91 -21.41
N ALA A 221 16.62 -7.94 -22.73
CA ALA A 221 15.37 -8.45 -23.31
C ALA A 221 15.07 -9.92 -22.95
N ASN A 222 16.11 -10.70 -22.62
CA ASN A 222 16.02 -12.09 -22.17
C ASN A 222 15.69 -12.24 -20.67
N ALA A 223 15.48 -11.14 -19.93
CA ALA A 223 15.26 -11.19 -18.48
C ALA A 223 14.07 -12.07 -18.05
N ARG A 224 13.07 -12.22 -18.93
CA ARG A 224 11.91 -13.09 -18.70
C ARG A 224 12.25 -14.58 -18.75
N ASP A 225 13.35 -14.95 -19.37
CA ASP A 225 13.80 -16.33 -19.53
C ASP A 225 14.61 -16.85 -18.33
N ALA A 226 14.95 -15.98 -17.37
CA ALA A 226 15.72 -16.36 -16.19
C ALA A 226 15.04 -17.50 -15.40
N PRO A 227 15.68 -18.65 -15.17
CA PRO A 227 15.11 -19.75 -14.39
C PRO A 227 14.70 -19.33 -12.97
N GLY A 228 15.42 -18.35 -12.39
CA GLY A 228 15.13 -17.75 -11.09
C GLY A 228 13.75 -17.09 -10.99
N ASN A 229 13.07 -16.81 -12.12
CA ASN A 229 11.69 -16.31 -12.15
C ASN A 229 10.68 -17.30 -11.58
N PHE A 230 11.00 -18.60 -11.60
CA PHE A 230 10.15 -19.70 -11.12
C PHE A 230 10.84 -20.60 -10.09
N ARG A 231 12.16 -20.50 -9.95
CA ARG A 231 12.99 -21.30 -9.04
C ARG A 231 13.90 -20.38 -8.21
N PRO A 232 13.33 -19.67 -7.21
CA PRO A 232 14.07 -18.62 -6.51
C PRO A 232 15.21 -19.17 -5.66
N VAL A 233 16.32 -18.42 -5.66
CA VAL A 233 17.47 -18.60 -4.76
C VAL A 233 17.63 -17.29 -4.02
N GLY A 234 17.27 -17.25 -2.75
CA GLY A 234 17.18 -16.01 -1.98
C GLY A 234 17.90 -16.08 -0.63
N THR A 235 17.58 -15.17 0.27
CA THR A 235 18.11 -15.16 1.65
C THR A 235 17.04 -15.51 2.69
N GLY A 236 15.79 -15.66 2.26
CA GLY A 236 14.61 -15.79 3.11
C GLY A 236 14.57 -17.05 3.97
N PRO A 237 13.59 -17.12 4.89
CA PRO A 237 13.51 -18.18 5.89
C PRO A 237 13.26 -19.58 5.32
N TYR A 238 12.71 -19.69 4.12
CA TYR A 238 12.47 -20.98 3.46
C TYR A 238 13.18 -21.04 2.11
N LYS A 239 13.66 -22.23 1.76
CA LYS A 239 14.22 -22.57 0.44
C LYS A 239 13.15 -23.12 -0.47
N PHE A 240 13.32 -22.90 -1.77
CA PHE A 240 12.45 -23.42 -2.81
C PHE A 240 12.48 -24.95 -2.88
N VAL A 241 11.30 -25.58 -2.96
CA VAL A 241 11.16 -27.00 -3.29
C VAL A 241 10.45 -27.18 -4.64
N SER A 242 9.26 -26.59 -4.80
CA SER A 242 8.51 -26.63 -6.07
C SER A 242 7.54 -25.46 -6.20
N PHE A 243 7.22 -25.10 -7.45
CA PHE A 243 6.20 -24.12 -7.77
C PHE A 243 5.43 -24.55 -9.01
N THR A 244 4.12 -24.68 -8.86
CA THR A 244 3.17 -24.80 -9.97
C THR A 244 2.46 -23.45 -10.09
N PRO A 245 2.80 -22.62 -11.10
CA PRO A 245 2.19 -21.31 -11.29
C PRO A 245 0.66 -21.40 -11.34
N GLY A 246 -0.02 -20.52 -10.62
CA GLY A 246 -1.48 -20.53 -10.54
C GLY A 246 -2.06 -21.58 -9.58
N ASP A 247 -1.22 -22.36 -8.89
CA ASP A 247 -1.69 -23.47 -8.06
C ASP A 247 -1.00 -23.55 -6.69
N ILE A 248 0.28 -23.88 -6.61
CA ILE A 248 0.90 -24.21 -5.30
C ILE A 248 2.39 -23.93 -5.27
N ILE A 249 2.86 -23.40 -4.13
CA ILE A 249 4.28 -23.23 -3.79
C ILE A 249 4.61 -24.15 -2.62
N ARG A 250 5.75 -24.84 -2.69
CA ARG A 250 6.32 -25.58 -1.57
C ARG A 250 7.72 -25.08 -1.24
N GLY A 251 7.98 -24.95 0.04
CA GLY A 251 9.30 -24.62 0.57
C GLY A 251 9.65 -25.46 1.78
N GLU A 252 10.94 -25.53 2.06
CA GLU A 252 11.51 -26.18 3.25
C GLU A 252 12.33 -25.17 4.05
N LEU A 253 12.52 -25.42 5.33
CA LEU A 253 13.30 -24.55 6.20
C LEU A 253 14.70 -24.25 5.60
N ASN A 254 15.12 -22.99 5.60
CA ASN A 254 16.47 -22.60 5.18
C ASN A 254 17.48 -22.84 6.31
N PRO A 255 18.39 -23.82 6.24
CA PRO A 255 19.39 -24.05 7.30
C PRO A 255 20.42 -22.93 7.41
N LEU A 256 20.61 -22.12 6.35
CA LEU A 256 21.55 -21.00 6.29
C LEU A 256 20.90 -19.65 6.65
N TYR A 257 19.65 -19.64 7.15
CA TYR A 257 18.96 -18.38 7.43
C TYR A 257 19.71 -17.55 8.47
N HIS A 258 19.90 -16.26 8.16
CA HIS A 258 20.76 -15.33 8.90
C HIS A 258 20.26 -14.93 10.30
N GLN A 259 19.04 -15.32 10.68
CA GLN A 259 18.54 -15.07 12.03
C GLN A 259 18.53 -16.34 12.87
N ASP A 260 19.13 -16.26 14.04
CA ASP A 260 19.19 -17.37 14.98
C ASP A 260 17.80 -17.81 15.43
N ASN A 261 17.67 -19.12 15.67
CA ASN A 261 16.47 -19.78 16.17
C ASN A 261 15.20 -19.63 15.31
N ARG A 262 15.34 -19.21 14.06
CA ARG A 262 14.26 -19.00 13.09
C ARG A 262 14.58 -19.68 11.75
N PRO A 263 13.58 -19.99 10.90
CA PRO A 263 12.14 -19.97 11.19
C PRO A 263 11.73 -21.17 12.06
N HIS A 264 10.46 -21.23 12.46
CA HIS A 264 9.96 -22.24 13.40
C HIS A 264 9.23 -23.42 12.75
N PHE A 265 8.80 -23.33 11.49
CA PHE A 265 8.17 -24.44 10.77
C PHE A 265 9.17 -25.19 9.90
N ASP A 266 8.98 -26.50 9.73
CA ASP A 266 9.87 -27.37 8.97
C ASP A 266 9.62 -27.24 7.47
N THR A 267 8.36 -27.11 7.08
CA THR A 267 7.93 -26.95 5.68
C THR A 267 6.85 -25.90 5.53
N LEU A 268 6.73 -25.37 4.32
CA LEU A 268 5.76 -24.36 3.94
C LEU A 268 5.01 -24.83 2.70
N GLU A 269 3.68 -24.76 2.74
CA GLU A 269 2.82 -24.91 1.56
C GLU A 269 1.96 -23.65 1.39
N VAL A 270 2.03 -23.02 0.23
CA VAL A 270 1.16 -21.89 -0.14
C VAL A 270 0.27 -22.33 -1.28
N LYS A 271 -0.99 -22.63 -0.98
CA LYS A 271 -2.01 -22.99 -1.96
C LYS A 271 -2.68 -21.74 -2.53
N GLY A 272 -2.84 -21.72 -3.84
CA GLY A 272 -3.59 -20.77 -4.62
C GLY A 272 -4.99 -21.27 -4.97
N GLY A 273 -5.97 -20.36 -5.07
CA GLY A 273 -7.26 -20.61 -5.70
C GLY A 273 -8.49 -20.63 -4.78
N GLY A 274 -9.67 -20.70 -5.39
CA GLY A 274 -10.96 -20.57 -4.71
C GLY A 274 -11.43 -19.12 -4.63
N ASP A 275 -12.09 -18.76 -3.52
CA ASP A 275 -12.57 -17.41 -3.25
C ASP A 275 -12.37 -17.04 -1.76
N ALA A 276 -12.59 -15.77 -1.42
CA ALA A 276 -12.37 -15.29 -0.06
C ALA A 276 -13.29 -15.98 0.98
N VAL A 277 -14.50 -16.39 0.61
CA VAL A 277 -15.43 -17.11 1.51
C VAL A 277 -14.97 -18.55 1.72
N SER A 278 -14.57 -19.25 0.65
CA SER A 278 -14.01 -20.60 0.79
C SER A 278 -12.73 -20.60 1.61
N ALA A 279 -11.87 -19.60 1.43
CA ALA A 279 -10.64 -19.45 2.22
C ALA A 279 -10.91 -19.10 3.69
N ALA A 280 -11.91 -18.26 3.97
CA ALA A 280 -12.34 -18.00 5.34
C ALA A 280 -12.82 -19.28 6.03
N ARG A 281 -13.65 -20.10 5.36
CA ARG A 281 -14.10 -21.40 5.91
C ARG A 281 -12.94 -22.35 6.19
N ALA A 282 -11.98 -22.42 5.26
CA ALA A 282 -10.83 -23.31 5.34
C ALA A 282 -9.98 -23.14 6.62
N VAL A 283 -9.88 -21.90 7.12
CA VAL A 283 -9.11 -21.58 8.34
C VAL A 283 -10.00 -21.45 9.57
N LEU A 284 -11.16 -20.79 9.41
CA LEU A 284 -11.99 -20.41 10.55
C LEU A 284 -12.98 -21.49 10.96
N GLN A 285 -13.31 -22.46 10.11
CA GLN A 285 -14.37 -23.45 10.35
C GLN A 285 -13.91 -24.90 10.18
N THR A 286 -13.08 -25.21 9.18
CA THR A 286 -12.60 -26.60 8.93
C THR A 286 -11.21 -26.86 9.52
N GLY A 287 -10.35 -25.84 9.56
CA GLY A 287 -8.98 -25.97 10.07
C GLY A 287 -8.04 -26.68 9.09
N ASP A 288 -8.40 -26.75 7.81
CA ASP A 288 -7.59 -27.36 6.75
C ASP A 288 -6.29 -26.58 6.47
N TYR A 289 -6.31 -25.27 6.75
CA TYR A 289 -5.19 -24.34 6.57
C TYR A 289 -4.95 -23.52 7.85
N ASP A 290 -3.71 -23.08 8.04
CA ASP A 290 -3.30 -22.28 9.21
C ASP A 290 -3.51 -20.77 8.99
N PHE A 291 -3.40 -20.32 7.74
CA PHE A 291 -3.50 -18.90 7.37
C PHE A 291 -4.27 -18.73 6.06
N ALA A 292 -5.10 -17.70 5.95
CA ALA A 292 -5.77 -17.30 4.72
C ALA A 292 -5.63 -15.80 4.44
N TRP A 293 -5.19 -15.48 3.23
CA TRP A 293 -4.90 -14.10 2.82
C TRP A 293 -6.15 -13.30 2.44
N ASN A 294 -6.23 -12.04 2.90
CA ASN A 294 -7.11 -10.98 2.42
C ASN A 294 -8.58 -11.42 2.32
N LEU A 295 -9.17 -11.75 3.46
CA LEU A 295 -10.56 -12.16 3.58
C LEU A 295 -11.48 -10.96 3.39
N LEU A 296 -11.68 -10.58 2.12
CA LEU A 296 -12.62 -9.55 1.68
C LEU A 296 -14.06 -10.07 1.72
N VAL A 297 -14.47 -10.51 2.90
CA VAL A 297 -15.78 -11.08 3.22
C VAL A 297 -16.47 -10.14 4.19
N GLU A 298 -17.80 -10.10 4.16
CA GLU A 298 -18.57 -9.33 5.14
C GLU A 298 -18.34 -9.80 6.56
N ASP A 299 -18.28 -8.84 7.47
CA ASP A 299 -17.89 -9.10 8.85
C ASP A 299 -18.87 -10.02 9.60
N ASP A 300 -20.17 -9.93 9.30
CA ASP A 300 -21.19 -10.82 9.85
C ASP A 300 -20.93 -12.29 9.51
N LEU A 301 -20.48 -12.56 8.28
CA LEU A 301 -20.13 -13.92 7.87
C LEU A 301 -18.84 -14.37 8.55
N LEU A 302 -17.82 -13.51 8.64
CA LEU A 302 -16.58 -13.82 9.36
C LEU A 302 -16.85 -14.14 10.84
N THR A 303 -17.70 -13.35 11.50
CA THR A 303 -18.10 -13.56 12.89
C THR A 303 -18.78 -14.91 13.09
N ARG A 304 -19.68 -15.31 12.17
CA ARG A 304 -20.31 -16.64 12.21
C ARG A 304 -19.29 -17.77 11.99
N LEU A 305 -18.29 -17.58 11.14
CA LEU A 305 -17.26 -18.60 10.91
C LEU A 305 -16.33 -18.75 12.12
N GLU A 306 -15.92 -17.65 12.75
CA GLU A 306 -15.09 -17.67 13.97
C GLU A 306 -15.79 -18.36 15.17
N ALA A 307 -17.11 -18.39 15.18
CA ALA A 307 -17.89 -19.07 16.22
C ALA A 307 -17.63 -20.59 16.29
N SER A 308 -17.01 -21.20 15.26
CA SER A 308 -16.54 -22.59 15.34
C SER A 308 -15.44 -22.82 16.39
N GLY A 309 -14.70 -21.77 16.72
CA GLY A 309 -13.56 -21.83 17.64
C GLY A 309 -12.22 -22.27 17.01
N LEU A 310 -12.17 -22.73 15.75
CA LEU A 310 -10.92 -23.22 15.15
C LEU A 310 -9.94 -22.12 14.72
N GLY A 311 -10.46 -20.96 14.33
CA GLY A 311 -9.66 -19.83 13.88
C GLY A 311 -10.13 -18.49 14.43
N ARG A 312 -9.42 -17.44 14.03
CA ARG A 312 -9.72 -16.03 14.30
C ARG A 312 -9.36 -15.17 13.09
N ILE A 313 -9.96 -14.00 13.00
CA ILE A 313 -9.51 -12.94 12.11
C ILE A 313 -8.38 -12.16 12.77
N GLU A 314 -7.24 -12.10 12.11
CA GLU A 314 -6.19 -11.14 12.42
C GLU A 314 -6.47 -9.85 11.63
N VAL A 315 -6.66 -8.75 12.36
CA VAL A 315 -6.90 -7.43 11.78
C VAL A 315 -5.61 -6.63 11.83
N THR A 316 -5.09 -6.26 10.65
CA THR A 316 -3.90 -5.41 10.55
C THR A 316 -4.29 -4.04 10.00
N ARG A 317 -3.83 -2.97 10.65
CA ARG A 317 -4.01 -1.60 10.13
C ARG A 317 -2.87 -1.25 9.19
N GLY A 318 -3.20 -0.58 8.08
CA GLY A 318 -2.24 -0.07 7.09
C GLY A 318 -2.73 1.24 6.50
N GLY A 319 -2.13 1.67 5.39
CA GLY A 319 -2.49 2.94 4.73
C GLY A 319 -3.65 2.86 3.72
N SER A 320 -4.18 1.68 3.45
CA SER A 320 -5.14 1.47 2.35
C SER A 320 -6.46 2.23 2.57
N THR A 321 -6.92 2.89 1.52
CA THR A 321 -8.18 3.64 1.49
C THR A 321 -9.06 3.09 0.37
N GLU A 322 -10.30 2.71 0.69
CA GLU A 322 -11.35 2.47 -0.30
C GLU A 322 -11.97 3.82 -0.67
N PHE A 323 -12.10 4.09 -1.96
CA PHE A 323 -12.64 5.36 -2.45
C PHE A 323 -13.43 5.19 -3.74
N VAL A 324 -14.23 6.19 -4.05
CA VAL A 324 -14.86 6.36 -5.37
C VAL A 324 -14.11 7.46 -6.11
N GLN A 325 -13.80 7.20 -7.37
CA GLN A 325 -13.31 8.22 -8.31
C GLN A 325 -14.43 8.64 -9.25
N LEU A 326 -14.54 9.95 -9.48
CA LEU A 326 -15.36 10.55 -10.53
C LEU A 326 -14.44 11.00 -11.65
N ASN A 327 -14.66 10.50 -12.86
CA ASN A 327 -13.82 10.81 -14.01
C ASN A 327 -13.89 12.31 -14.34
N ALA A 328 -12.74 12.98 -14.46
CA ALA A 328 -12.71 14.41 -14.80
C ALA A 328 -12.96 14.65 -16.30
N THR A 329 -12.72 13.64 -17.13
CA THR A 329 -12.88 13.67 -18.60
C THR A 329 -14.12 12.90 -19.03
N ASP A 330 -14.61 13.15 -20.24
CA ASP A 330 -15.81 12.46 -20.74
C ASP A 330 -15.46 11.03 -21.19
N PRO A 331 -15.97 9.98 -20.51
CA PRO A 331 -15.74 8.61 -20.94
C PRO A 331 -16.57 8.22 -22.15
N HIS A 332 -17.59 8.97 -22.57
CA HIS A 332 -18.48 8.60 -23.69
C HIS A 332 -18.09 9.27 -25.01
N GLN A 333 -17.21 10.27 -24.96
CA GLN A 333 -16.64 10.91 -26.14
C GLN A 333 -15.26 10.34 -26.45
N GLU A 334 -15.08 9.84 -27.68
CA GLU A 334 -13.77 9.43 -28.19
C GLU A 334 -13.12 10.57 -28.96
N VAL A 335 -11.84 10.84 -28.68
CA VAL A 335 -10.99 11.79 -29.39
C VAL A 335 -9.74 11.05 -29.80
N ASP A 336 -9.44 10.99 -31.11
CA ASP A 336 -8.26 10.33 -31.66
C ASP A 336 -8.05 8.89 -31.13
N GLY A 337 -9.12 8.08 -31.07
CA GLY A 337 -9.05 6.71 -30.57
C GLY A 337 -8.90 6.57 -29.04
N GLU A 338 -9.07 7.66 -28.29
CA GLU A 338 -9.03 7.69 -26.83
C GLU A 338 -10.35 8.19 -26.24
N ARG A 339 -11.01 7.35 -25.45
CA ARG A 339 -12.08 7.75 -24.52
C ARG A 339 -11.47 8.25 -23.21
N SER A 340 -12.21 9.04 -22.43
CA SER A 340 -11.65 9.71 -21.24
C SER A 340 -10.38 10.52 -21.60
N SER A 341 -10.40 11.22 -22.74
CA SER A 341 -9.26 12.01 -23.21
C SER A 341 -9.15 13.33 -22.44
N LEU A 342 -7.93 13.82 -22.22
CA LEU A 342 -7.69 15.16 -21.66
C LEU A 342 -8.24 16.31 -22.53
N ALA A 343 -8.58 16.02 -23.80
CA ALA A 343 -9.21 16.96 -24.71
C ALA A 343 -10.71 17.19 -24.40
N THR A 344 -11.32 16.37 -23.54
CA THR A 344 -12.73 16.48 -23.16
C THR A 344 -12.87 16.75 -21.66
N SER A 345 -14.07 17.17 -21.24
CA SER A 345 -14.41 17.36 -19.84
C SER A 345 -15.72 16.66 -19.55
N HIS A 346 -15.81 15.99 -18.41
CA HIS A 346 -17.00 15.20 -18.11
C HIS A 346 -18.25 16.10 -18.07
N PRO A 347 -19.33 15.80 -18.81
CA PRO A 347 -20.45 16.71 -19.01
C PRO A 347 -21.17 17.09 -17.71
N ALA A 348 -21.32 16.14 -16.77
CA ALA A 348 -21.88 16.41 -15.45
C ALA A 348 -20.82 16.76 -14.37
N PHE A 349 -19.75 15.98 -14.24
CA PHE A 349 -18.75 16.19 -13.18
C PHE A 349 -17.84 17.41 -13.37
N SER A 350 -17.92 18.14 -14.49
CA SER A 350 -17.29 19.46 -14.59
C SER A 350 -17.92 20.48 -13.62
N ASP A 351 -19.20 20.32 -13.29
CA ASP A 351 -19.91 21.16 -12.32
C ASP A 351 -19.60 20.71 -10.88
N PRO A 352 -18.99 21.57 -10.03
CA PRO A 352 -18.67 21.22 -8.64
C PRO A 352 -19.87 20.81 -7.80
N ALA A 353 -21.07 21.35 -8.08
CA ALA A 353 -22.29 21.01 -7.34
C ALA A 353 -22.65 19.53 -7.52
N VAL A 354 -22.41 18.96 -8.71
CA VAL A 354 -22.65 17.54 -8.99
C VAL A 354 -21.69 16.67 -8.19
N ARG A 355 -20.41 17.03 -8.15
CA ARG A 355 -19.41 16.25 -7.40
C ARG A 355 -19.63 16.32 -5.89
N GLN A 356 -19.99 17.49 -5.37
CA GLN A 356 -20.38 17.68 -3.97
C GLN A 356 -21.65 16.87 -3.63
N ALA A 357 -22.66 16.87 -4.51
CA ALA A 357 -23.84 16.05 -4.34
C ALA A 357 -23.48 14.56 -4.30
N MET A 358 -22.63 14.07 -5.19
CA MET A 358 -22.14 12.68 -5.13
C MET A 358 -21.43 12.38 -3.81
N ALA A 359 -20.63 13.29 -3.26
CA ALA A 359 -19.96 13.10 -1.97
C ALA A 359 -20.96 12.97 -0.79
N LEU A 360 -22.07 13.71 -0.83
CA LEU A 360 -23.18 13.65 0.12
C LEU A 360 -24.01 12.36 0.02
N LEU A 361 -23.90 11.63 -1.09
CA LEU A 361 -24.61 10.37 -1.31
C LEU A 361 -23.81 9.13 -0.86
N MET A 362 -22.61 9.33 -0.31
CA MET A 362 -21.76 8.26 0.20
C MET A 362 -22.01 8.03 1.70
N ASP A 363 -22.89 7.09 2.04
CA ASP A 363 -23.16 6.70 3.44
C ASP A 363 -22.04 5.82 4.02
N ARG A 364 -20.92 6.45 4.35
CA ARG A 364 -19.72 5.77 4.88
C ARG A 364 -20.00 5.02 6.17
N THR A 365 -20.90 5.54 7.01
CA THR A 365 -21.31 4.92 8.26
C THR A 365 -22.05 3.62 8.01
N ALA A 366 -22.96 3.58 7.03
CA ALA A 366 -23.62 2.35 6.63
C ALA A 366 -22.63 1.34 6.03
N LEU A 367 -21.68 1.79 5.19
CA LEU A 367 -20.64 0.90 4.65
C LEU A 367 -19.77 0.29 5.77
N GLU A 368 -19.32 1.11 6.72
CA GLU A 368 -18.56 0.64 7.89
C GLU A 368 -19.37 -0.36 8.71
N ARG A 369 -20.61 -0.03 9.11
CA ARG A 369 -21.36 -0.85 10.07
C ARG A 369 -21.96 -2.12 9.49
N PHE A 370 -22.46 -2.08 8.25
CA PHE A 370 -23.28 -3.16 7.70
C PHE A 370 -22.59 -3.97 6.60
N ILE A 371 -21.42 -3.53 6.13
CA ILE A 371 -20.70 -4.22 5.05
C ILE A 371 -19.30 -4.62 5.51
N PHE A 372 -18.51 -3.65 5.96
CA PHE A 372 -17.09 -3.89 6.23
C PHE A 372 -16.78 -4.30 7.67
N GLY A 373 -17.50 -3.79 8.66
CA GLY A 373 -17.24 -4.01 10.07
C GLY A 373 -15.75 -3.83 10.41
N ARG A 374 -15.12 -4.88 10.95
CA ARG A 374 -13.67 -4.91 11.23
C ARG A 374 -12.78 -4.65 10.02
N GLY A 375 -13.28 -4.78 8.79
CA GLY A 375 -12.58 -4.63 7.51
C GLY A 375 -12.33 -3.20 7.03
N GLY A 376 -12.89 -2.19 7.71
CA GLY A 376 -12.60 -0.80 7.40
C GLY A 376 -13.36 0.20 8.29
N GLN A 377 -12.73 1.35 8.54
CA GLN A 377 -13.30 2.45 9.32
C GLN A 377 -13.67 3.61 8.40
N ALA A 378 -14.82 4.26 8.59
CA ALA A 378 -15.20 5.43 7.82
C ALA A 378 -14.14 6.53 7.89
N THR A 379 -13.83 7.12 6.73
CA THR A 379 -12.85 8.19 6.64
C THR A 379 -13.24 9.23 5.60
N SER A 380 -12.80 10.47 5.82
CA SER A 380 -12.82 11.56 4.87
C SER A 380 -11.44 11.86 4.27
N ASN A 381 -10.43 11.03 4.54
CA ASN A 381 -9.05 11.24 4.11
C ASN A 381 -8.58 10.15 3.14
N ILE A 382 -7.69 10.53 2.22
CA ILE A 382 -6.96 9.57 1.38
C ILE A 382 -5.67 9.08 2.07
N LEU A 383 -5.14 9.89 2.99
CA LEU A 383 -4.05 9.52 3.91
C LEU A 383 -4.60 9.30 5.33
N ASN A 384 -4.56 8.06 5.80
CA ASN A 384 -5.14 7.66 7.09
C ASN A 384 -4.10 7.37 8.18
N ASN A 385 -2.80 7.42 7.85
CA ASN A 385 -1.76 7.39 8.87
C ASN A 385 -1.93 8.60 9.80
N PRO A 386 -2.03 8.44 11.13
CA PRO A 386 -2.18 9.56 12.06
C PRO A 386 -1.13 10.67 11.90
N ARG A 387 0.05 10.36 11.36
CA ARG A 387 1.11 11.32 11.01
C ARG A 387 0.70 12.33 9.94
N TYR A 388 -0.12 11.90 8.97
CA TYR A 388 -0.44 12.65 7.76
C TYR A 388 -1.94 12.86 7.55
N ALA A 389 -2.78 12.28 8.40
CA ALA A 389 -4.22 12.42 8.33
C ALA A 389 -4.64 13.88 8.54
N SER A 390 -5.37 14.42 7.57
CA SER A 390 -5.80 15.81 7.66
C SER A 390 -6.88 15.98 8.72
N PRO A 391 -6.74 16.98 9.61
CA PRO A 391 -7.80 17.37 10.53
C PRO A 391 -8.86 18.28 9.87
N ASN A 392 -8.72 18.62 8.57
CA ASN A 392 -9.57 19.61 7.89
C ASN A 392 -10.72 18.98 7.07
N THR A 393 -10.65 17.69 6.75
CA THR A 393 -11.67 17.02 5.93
C THR A 393 -12.81 16.49 6.79
N ARG A 394 -14.05 16.59 6.30
CA ARG A 394 -15.23 16.01 6.93
C ARG A 394 -16.10 15.35 5.88
N ALA A 395 -16.87 14.36 6.29
CA ALA A 395 -17.83 13.67 5.46
C ALA A 395 -19.23 13.81 6.07
N GLU A 396 -20.20 14.14 5.23
CA GLU A 396 -21.62 14.15 5.58
C GLU A 396 -22.35 13.24 4.59
N PHE A 397 -23.32 12.47 5.08
CA PHE A 397 -24.29 11.77 4.24
C PHE A 397 -25.64 12.47 4.36
N ASN A 398 -26.14 13.04 3.27
CA ASN A 398 -27.38 13.80 3.28
C ASN A 398 -28.01 13.91 1.88
N ILE A 399 -29.01 13.06 1.62
CA ILE A 399 -29.73 13.02 0.33
C ILE A 399 -30.56 14.30 0.10
N ALA A 400 -31.11 14.91 1.15
CA ALA A 400 -31.92 16.13 1.01
C ALA A 400 -31.04 17.29 0.55
N ARG A 401 -29.91 17.51 1.24
CA ARG A 401 -28.91 18.52 0.86
C ARG A 401 -28.32 18.28 -0.52
N ALA A 402 -28.13 17.03 -0.93
CA ALA A 402 -27.71 16.69 -2.30
C ALA A 402 -28.76 17.15 -3.33
N ASN A 403 -30.07 16.98 -3.07
CA ASN A 403 -31.12 17.49 -3.95
C ASN A 403 -31.13 19.02 -4.00
N GLU A 404 -31.09 19.69 -2.83
CA GLU A 404 -31.07 21.15 -2.74
C GLU A 404 -29.89 21.75 -3.52
N LEU A 405 -28.71 21.15 -3.40
CA LEU A 405 -27.51 21.58 -4.11
C LEU A 405 -27.66 21.45 -5.63
N LEU A 406 -28.23 20.33 -6.10
CA LEU A 406 -28.47 20.09 -7.52
C LEU A 406 -29.56 21.02 -8.09
N ASP A 407 -30.62 21.27 -7.32
CA ASP A 407 -31.69 22.20 -7.69
C ASP A 407 -31.13 23.63 -7.80
N ALA A 408 -30.37 24.08 -6.80
CA ALA A 408 -29.72 25.40 -6.81
C ALA A 408 -28.72 25.57 -7.96
N ALA A 409 -28.03 24.49 -8.35
CA ALA A 409 -27.12 24.48 -9.49
C ALA A 409 -27.84 24.37 -10.86
N GLY A 410 -29.18 24.30 -10.87
CA GLY A 410 -29.98 24.27 -12.09
C GLY A 410 -29.96 22.93 -12.82
N TRP A 411 -29.98 21.81 -12.08
CA TRP A 411 -30.10 20.46 -12.62
C TRP A 411 -31.51 19.91 -12.44
N PRO A 412 -32.52 20.37 -13.19
CA PRO A 412 -33.90 19.92 -13.01
C PRO A 412 -34.05 18.42 -13.28
N ARG A 413 -35.03 17.78 -12.64
CA ARG A 413 -35.46 16.42 -12.99
C ARG A 413 -36.23 16.44 -14.31
N ALA A 414 -35.85 15.57 -15.24
CA ALA A 414 -36.63 15.30 -16.44
C ALA A 414 -37.88 14.47 -16.09
N ARG A 415 -38.71 14.16 -17.09
CA ARG A 415 -39.99 13.42 -16.92
C ARG A 415 -39.83 12.04 -16.29
N ASP A 416 -38.68 11.41 -16.53
CA ASP A 416 -38.28 10.11 -15.97
C ASP A 416 -37.66 10.21 -14.57
N GLY A 417 -37.60 11.40 -13.99
CA GLY A 417 -37.05 11.66 -12.66
C GLY A 417 -35.53 11.82 -12.61
N ILE A 418 -34.82 11.67 -13.73
CA ILE A 418 -33.37 11.78 -13.83
C ILE A 418 -32.98 13.22 -14.18
N ARG A 419 -31.94 13.74 -13.52
CA ARG A 419 -31.51 15.13 -13.70
C ARG A 419 -30.77 15.33 -15.01
N ALA A 420 -31.04 16.46 -15.68
CA ALA A 420 -30.38 16.84 -16.92
C ALA A 420 -30.24 18.36 -17.04
N LYS A 421 -29.16 18.82 -17.68
CA LYS A 421 -28.84 20.23 -17.93
C LYS A 421 -28.07 20.35 -19.23
N GLY A 422 -28.63 21.05 -20.22
CA GLY A 422 -28.04 21.12 -21.57
C GLY A 422 -27.93 19.73 -22.20
N ASN A 423 -26.74 19.36 -22.67
CA ASN A 423 -26.44 18.03 -23.21
C ASN A 423 -26.05 17.01 -22.14
N ALA A 424 -25.93 17.41 -20.88
CA ALA A 424 -25.51 16.56 -19.79
C ALA A 424 -26.71 15.91 -19.09
N ARG A 425 -26.61 14.61 -18.83
CA ARG A 425 -27.61 13.82 -18.12
C ARG A 425 -26.93 13.01 -17.03
N MET A 426 -27.55 12.95 -15.84
CA MET A 426 -26.99 12.25 -14.68
C MET A 426 -27.29 10.75 -14.72
N LYS A 427 -26.79 10.09 -15.77
CA LYS A 427 -26.79 8.64 -15.93
C LYS A 427 -25.34 8.18 -16.06
N PHE A 428 -24.84 7.44 -15.08
CA PHE A 428 -23.42 7.16 -14.91
C PHE A 428 -23.16 5.65 -14.86
N THR A 429 -22.16 5.18 -15.58
CA THR A 429 -21.58 3.85 -15.41
C THR A 429 -20.68 3.85 -14.18
N PHE A 430 -20.98 2.98 -13.21
CA PHE A 430 -20.21 2.82 -11.99
C PHE A 430 -19.53 1.44 -11.97
N GLN A 431 -18.21 1.41 -12.16
CA GLN A 431 -17.44 0.17 -12.25
C GLN A 431 -16.64 -0.20 -10.98
N THR A 432 -16.41 -1.49 -10.79
CA THR A 432 -15.53 -2.05 -9.74
C THR A 432 -15.04 -3.44 -10.14
N SER A 433 -14.03 -3.96 -9.46
CA SER A 433 -13.72 -5.39 -9.46
C SER A 433 -14.84 -6.21 -8.80
N VAL A 434 -15.09 -7.44 -9.25
CA VAL A 434 -15.97 -8.43 -8.59
C VAL A 434 -15.45 -8.68 -7.18
N ASN A 435 -16.24 -8.26 -6.20
CA ASN A 435 -15.98 -8.35 -4.77
C ASN A 435 -17.29 -8.05 -4.03
N ALA A 436 -17.76 -8.97 -3.18
CA ALA A 436 -19.08 -8.86 -2.55
C ALA A 436 -19.25 -7.57 -1.73
N PRO A 437 -18.33 -7.19 -0.82
CA PRO A 437 -18.38 -5.90 -0.12
C PRO A 437 -18.49 -4.69 -1.05
N ARG A 438 -17.72 -4.66 -2.16
CA ARG A 438 -17.80 -3.58 -3.15
C ARG A 438 -19.14 -3.55 -3.87
N GLN A 439 -19.63 -4.69 -4.36
CA GLN A 439 -20.91 -4.74 -5.08
C GLN A 439 -22.08 -4.31 -4.18
N ARG A 440 -22.06 -4.67 -2.89
CA ARG A 440 -23.02 -4.14 -1.91
C ARG A 440 -22.87 -2.64 -1.70
N SER A 441 -21.64 -2.13 -1.62
CA SER A 441 -21.39 -0.70 -1.52
C SER A 441 -21.95 0.06 -2.72
N GLN A 442 -21.76 -0.47 -3.94
CA GLN A 442 -22.34 0.11 -5.16
C GLN A 442 -23.87 0.15 -5.12
N ALA A 443 -24.52 -0.91 -4.61
CA ALA A 443 -25.97 -0.95 -4.48
C ALA A 443 -26.50 0.11 -3.49
N VAL A 444 -25.84 0.28 -2.33
CA VAL A 444 -26.18 1.32 -1.35
C VAL A 444 -26.03 2.72 -1.95
N ILE A 445 -24.91 2.99 -2.64
CA ILE A 445 -24.64 4.27 -3.30
C ILE A 445 -25.68 4.53 -4.41
N LYS A 446 -26.02 3.50 -5.21
CA LYS A 446 -27.06 3.58 -6.25
C LYS A 446 -28.41 3.95 -5.68
N GLN A 447 -28.82 3.35 -4.56
CA GLN A 447 -30.10 3.66 -3.91
C GLN A 447 -30.16 5.12 -3.45
N ALA A 448 -29.08 5.64 -2.85
CA ALA A 448 -28.98 7.04 -2.47
C ALA A 448 -29.03 7.97 -3.69
N ALA A 449 -28.26 7.65 -4.74
CA ALA A 449 -28.20 8.41 -5.98
C ALA A 449 -29.56 8.48 -6.71
N GLN A 450 -30.29 7.38 -6.77
CA GLN A 450 -31.65 7.33 -7.34
C GLN A 450 -32.60 8.31 -6.64
N ARG A 451 -32.54 8.40 -5.31
CA ARG A 451 -33.32 9.36 -4.53
C ARG A 451 -32.92 10.82 -4.80
N ALA A 452 -31.72 11.06 -5.30
CA ALA A 452 -31.27 12.37 -5.78
C ALA A 452 -31.52 12.61 -7.28
N GLY A 453 -32.14 11.69 -8.01
CA GLY A 453 -32.40 11.83 -9.44
C GLY A 453 -31.19 11.52 -10.32
N ILE A 454 -30.32 10.64 -9.84
CA ILE A 454 -29.11 10.18 -10.53
C ILE A 454 -29.24 8.68 -10.77
N GLU A 455 -29.07 8.25 -12.02
CA GLU A 455 -29.09 6.84 -12.40
C GLU A 455 -27.67 6.27 -12.42
N LEU A 456 -27.45 5.15 -11.72
CA LEU A 456 -26.18 4.42 -11.76
C LEU A 456 -26.34 3.04 -12.40
N ASP A 457 -25.60 2.79 -13.47
CA ASP A 457 -25.45 1.49 -14.10
C ASP A 457 -24.23 0.77 -13.52
N LEU A 458 -24.48 -0.32 -12.78
CA LEU A 458 -23.42 -1.01 -12.04
C LEU A 458 -22.70 -2.01 -12.94
N LYS A 459 -21.37 -1.92 -13.00
CA LYS A 459 -20.50 -2.81 -13.78
C LYS A 459 -19.48 -3.48 -12.85
N ALA A 460 -19.45 -4.81 -12.83
CA ALA A 460 -18.46 -5.57 -12.08
C ALA A 460 -17.56 -6.36 -13.03
N ILE A 461 -16.25 -6.19 -12.90
CA ILE A 461 -15.22 -6.75 -13.79
C ILE A 461 -14.36 -7.72 -12.98
N THR A 462 -13.91 -8.84 -13.55
CA THR A 462 -13.06 -9.79 -12.81
C THR A 462 -11.77 -9.08 -12.32
N PRO A 463 -11.26 -9.36 -11.10
CA PRO A 463 -10.07 -8.67 -10.59
C PRO A 463 -8.85 -8.78 -11.51
N ALA A 464 -8.66 -9.93 -12.16
CA ALA A 464 -7.56 -10.17 -13.10
C ALA A 464 -7.62 -9.25 -14.33
N VAL A 465 -8.81 -8.85 -14.77
CA VAL A 465 -8.99 -7.87 -15.84
C VAL A 465 -8.93 -6.44 -15.30
N PHE A 466 -9.68 -6.16 -14.22
CA PHE A 466 -9.81 -4.80 -13.69
C PHE A 466 -8.46 -4.20 -13.29
N PHE A 467 -7.57 -4.99 -12.66
CA PHE A 467 -6.24 -4.56 -12.23
C PHE A 467 -5.12 -4.91 -13.23
N SER A 468 -5.46 -5.34 -14.45
CA SER A 468 -4.48 -5.66 -15.48
C SER A 468 -3.76 -4.40 -15.99
N ALA A 469 -2.51 -4.56 -16.42
CA ALA A 469 -1.77 -3.58 -17.19
C ALA A 469 -1.95 -3.75 -18.72
N ASP A 470 -2.79 -4.69 -19.16
CA ASP A 470 -3.06 -4.95 -20.57
C ASP A 470 -3.74 -3.74 -21.24
N VAL A 471 -2.99 -3.08 -22.10
CA VAL A 471 -3.42 -1.88 -22.84
C VAL A 471 -4.44 -2.19 -23.92
N ALA A 472 -4.58 -3.45 -24.36
CA ALA A 472 -5.62 -3.84 -25.31
C ALA A 472 -6.99 -3.94 -24.64
N ASN A 473 -7.03 -4.32 -23.37
CA ASN A 473 -8.29 -4.52 -22.65
C ASN A 473 -8.94 -3.17 -22.26
N PRO A 474 -10.21 -2.89 -22.62
CA PRO A 474 -10.88 -1.63 -22.30
C PRO A 474 -11.37 -1.52 -20.84
N ASP A 475 -11.41 -2.64 -20.11
CA ASP A 475 -12.02 -2.74 -18.77
C ASP A 475 -11.01 -2.57 -17.62
N THR A 476 -9.79 -2.12 -17.93
CA THR A 476 -8.77 -1.87 -16.91
C THR A 476 -9.04 -0.55 -16.18
N PHE A 477 -8.77 -0.54 -14.88
CA PHE A 477 -8.94 0.65 -14.05
C PHE A 477 -8.14 1.88 -14.54
N PRO A 478 -6.95 1.78 -15.18
CA PRO A 478 -6.23 2.97 -15.65
C PRO A 478 -6.88 3.62 -16.87
N LYS A 479 -7.52 2.82 -17.75
CA LYS A 479 -8.30 3.38 -18.87
C LYS A 479 -9.49 4.18 -18.37
N PHE A 480 -10.19 3.66 -17.36
CA PHE A 480 -11.32 4.31 -16.71
C PHE A 480 -12.36 4.82 -17.71
N TYR A 481 -12.83 3.95 -18.62
CA TYR A 481 -13.88 4.26 -19.60
C TYR A 481 -15.29 4.14 -19.02
N ALA A 482 -15.45 4.66 -17.80
CA ALA A 482 -16.68 4.77 -17.04
C ALA A 482 -16.72 6.14 -16.37
N ASP A 483 -17.90 6.56 -15.92
CA ASP A 483 -18.09 7.83 -15.22
C ASP A 483 -17.55 7.74 -13.78
N MET A 484 -17.75 6.58 -13.13
CA MET A 484 -17.35 6.33 -11.75
C MET A 484 -16.61 5.00 -11.62
N GLN A 485 -15.60 4.94 -10.74
CA GLN A 485 -14.99 3.67 -10.35
C GLN A 485 -14.67 3.59 -8.87
N MET A 486 -14.65 2.37 -8.32
CA MET A 486 -14.34 2.13 -6.92
C MET A 486 -13.31 1.01 -6.78
N TYR A 487 -12.30 1.28 -5.96
CA TYR A 487 -11.30 0.32 -5.54
C TYR A 487 -10.56 0.87 -4.31
N ALA A 488 -9.63 0.07 -3.78
CA ALA A 488 -8.76 0.49 -2.69
C ALA A 488 -7.30 0.45 -3.11
N ASN A 489 -6.53 1.43 -2.66
CA ASN A 489 -5.08 1.42 -2.65
C ASN A 489 -4.56 2.24 -1.47
N GLY A 490 -3.27 2.18 -1.18
CA GLY A 490 -2.69 2.89 -0.04
C GLY A 490 -1.20 3.20 -0.20
N PRO A 491 -0.66 4.09 0.65
CA PRO A 491 0.77 4.29 0.77
C PRO A 491 1.48 3.11 1.43
N THR A 492 2.79 3.04 1.18
CA THR A 492 3.72 2.33 2.06
C THR A 492 4.04 3.23 3.26
N GLY A 493 5.16 3.01 3.97
CA GLY A 493 5.50 3.81 5.16
C GLY A 493 5.53 5.34 4.93
N ASP A 494 5.79 5.79 3.70
CA ASP A 494 5.76 7.20 3.31
C ASP A 494 4.69 7.49 2.23
N PRO A 495 3.95 8.61 2.34
CA PRO A 495 2.85 8.91 1.43
C PRO A 495 3.29 9.46 0.06
N GLN A 496 4.54 9.86 -0.16
CA GLN A 496 4.96 10.55 -1.39
C GLN A 496 4.59 9.78 -2.66
N ARG A 497 4.96 8.50 -2.77
CA ARG A 497 4.65 7.68 -3.95
C ARG A 497 3.15 7.43 -4.14
N HIS A 498 2.38 7.39 -3.05
CA HIS A 498 0.94 7.29 -3.12
C HIS A 498 0.33 8.59 -3.64
N MET A 499 0.77 9.73 -3.11
CA MET A 499 0.27 11.05 -3.50
C MET A 499 0.72 11.45 -4.92
N ASN A 500 1.83 10.90 -5.42
CA ASN A 500 2.23 11.05 -6.83
C ASN A 500 1.10 10.67 -7.81
N GLN A 501 0.16 9.80 -7.43
CA GLN A 501 -0.96 9.42 -8.29
C GLN A 501 -1.96 10.55 -8.59
N PHE A 502 -1.80 11.75 -8.06
CA PHE A 502 -2.71 12.87 -8.32
C PHE A 502 -2.02 14.08 -8.99
N VAL A 503 -0.73 13.99 -9.30
CA VAL A 503 -0.02 15.07 -10.01
C VAL A 503 -0.39 15.10 -11.49
N SER A 504 -0.35 16.28 -12.11
CA SER A 504 -0.83 16.47 -13.48
C SER A 504 0.06 15.81 -14.55
N TRP A 505 1.34 15.54 -14.25
CA TRP A 505 2.25 14.86 -15.20
C TRP A 505 2.13 13.34 -15.17
N GLU A 506 1.37 12.77 -14.25
CA GLU A 506 1.12 11.32 -14.14
C GLU A 506 -0.20 10.91 -14.79
N VAL A 507 -0.86 11.78 -15.57
CA VAL A 507 -2.17 11.45 -16.14
C VAL A 507 -2.09 10.22 -17.05
N ALA A 508 -2.97 9.24 -16.80
CA ALA A 508 -3.08 8.05 -17.63
C ALA A 508 -3.68 8.41 -19.00
N THR A 509 -2.91 8.24 -20.07
CA THR A 509 -3.32 8.60 -21.45
C THR A 509 -2.88 7.56 -22.46
N ARG A 510 -3.47 7.57 -23.65
CA ARG A 510 -3.01 6.75 -24.78
C ARG A 510 -1.52 6.97 -25.07
N ALA A 511 -1.04 8.22 -24.99
CA ALA A 511 0.34 8.59 -25.28
C ALA A 511 1.38 7.91 -24.36
N ASN A 512 1.00 7.59 -23.12
CA ASN A 512 1.84 6.82 -22.19
C ASN A 512 1.33 5.39 -21.98
N ALA A 513 0.54 4.87 -22.92
CA ALA A 513 -0.05 3.54 -22.86
C ALA A 513 -0.81 3.27 -21.54
N TRP A 514 -1.46 4.31 -21.01
CA TRP A 514 -2.19 4.36 -19.74
C TRP A 514 -1.37 3.92 -18.52
N GLN A 515 -0.04 4.07 -18.58
CA GLN A 515 0.86 3.75 -17.47
C GLN A 515 0.99 4.86 -16.42
N GLY A 516 0.43 6.05 -16.70
CA GLY A 516 0.35 7.14 -15.72
C GLY A 516 -0.51 6.77 -14.50
N ARG A 517 -0.13 7.24 -13.31
CA ARG A 517 -0.82 6.92 -12.05
C ARG A 517 -2.05 7.78 -11.77
N ASN A 518 -2.18 8.94 -12.40
CA ASN A 518 -3.32 9.83 -12.29
C ASN A 518 -4.44 9.42 -13.23
N ILE A 519 -5.23 8.49 -12.72
CA ILE A 519 -6.31 7.82 -13.44
C ILE A 519 -7.58 8.67 -13.49
N THR A 520 -7.82 9.51 -12.48
CA THR A 520 -8.97 10.44 -12.48
C THR A 520 -8.84 11.54 -13.52
N ARG A 521 -7.60 11.79 -14.01
CA ARG A 521 -7.24 12.89 -14.91
C ARG A 521 -7.52 14.27 -14.31
N TRP A 522 -7.71 14.33 -13.00
CA TRP A 522 -7.82 15.58 -12.26
C TRP A 522 -6.47 16.29 -12.26
N ARG A 523 -6.47 17.61 -12.49
CA ARG A 523 -5.26 18.43 -12.53
C ARG A 523 -5.45 19.65 -11.65
N ASN A 524 -4.43 19.98 -10.86
CA ASN A 524 -4.45 21.12 -9.97
C ASN A 524 -3.03 21.65 -9.74
N ALA A 525 -2.79 22.90 -10.14
CA ALA A 525 -1.46 23.52 -10.07
C ALA A 525 -0.95 23.70 -8.63
N GLU A 526 -1.85 23.90 -7.66
CA GLU A 526 -1.48 24.01 -6.25
C GLU A 526 -1.05 22.64 -5.68
N TYR A 527 -1.74 21.58 -6.08
CA TYR A 527 -1.37 20.21 -5.74
C TYR A 527 0.01 19.88 -6.30
N ASP A 528 0.24 20.18 -7.58
CA ASP A 528 1.52 19.95 -8.25
C ASP A 528 2.67 20.71 -7.56
N ALA A 529 2.44 21.97 -7.19
CA ALA A 529 3.42 22.77 -6.46
C ALA A 529 3.69 22.22 -5.05
N ALA A 530 2.64 21.83 -4.31
CA ALA A 530 2.78 21.23 -2.99
C ALA A 530 3.52 19.88 -3.04
N PHE A 531 3.27 19.08 -4.08
CA PHE A 531 3.98 17.83 -4.31
C PHE A 531 5.47 18.09 -4.55
N ARG A 532 5.82 18.99 -5.49
CA ARG A 532 7.23 19.35 -5.77
C ARG A 532 7.95 19.89 -4.53
N ALA A 533 7.29 20.73 -3.73
CA ALA A 533 7.84 21.22 -2.48
C ALA A 533 8.14 20.07 -1.49
N ALA A 534 7.27 19.05 -1.43
CA ALA A 534 7.43 17.93 -0.51
C ALA A 534 8.54 16.96 -0.91
N GLU A 535 8.95 16.94 -2.19
CA GLU A 535 10.01 16.05 -2.70
C GLU A 535 11.38 16.34 -2.08
N ALA A 536 11.67 17.59 -1.70
CA ALA A 536 12.97 18.01 -1.17
C ALA A 536 12.91 18.58 0.27
N GLU A 537 11.73 18.57 0.91
CA GLU A 537 11.54 19.12 2.25
C GLU A 537 12.05 18.16 3.33
N LEU A 538 13.23 18.47 3.89
CA LEU A 538 13.84 17.70 4.97
C LEU A 538 13.21 18.01 6.33
N ASP A 539 12.55 19.16 6.50
CA ASP A 539 11.86 19.47 7.74
C ASP A 539 10.57 18.62 7.84
N PRO A 540 10.48 17.73 8.84
CA PRO A 540 9.37 16.79 8.92
C PRO A 540 8.03 17.46 9.21
N VAL A 541 8.00 18.62 9.88
CA VAL A 541 6.77 19.34 10.20
C VAL A 541 6.24 20.03 8.95
N ARG A 542 7.11 20.70 8.19
CA ARG A 542 6.74 21.33 6.92
C ARG A 542 6.28 20.30 5.90
N ARG A 543 6.98 19.16 5.79
CA ARG A 543 6.60 18.08 4.87
C ARG A 543 5.24 17.48 5.23
N VAL A 544 4.93 17.30 6.51
CA VAL A 544 3.59 16.87 6.97
C VAL A 544 2.51 17.88 6.55
N ALA A 545 2.75 19.18 6.72
CA ALA A 545 1.80 20.22 6.32
C ALA A 545 1.50 20.19 4.81
N LEU A 546 2.53 19.93 3.97
CA LEU A 546 2.35 19.76 2.53
C LEU A 546 1.48 18.54 2.20
N PHE A 547 1.65 17.40 2.88
CA PHE A 547 0.79 16.22 2.69
C PHE A 547 -0.64 16.43 3.17
N ILE A 548 -0.85 17.17 4.27
CA ILE A 548 -2.18 17.57 4.70
C ILE A 548 -2.84 18.44 3.62
N ARG A 549 -2.11 19.44 3.09
CA ARG A 549 -2.63 20.31 2.02
C ARG A 549 -2.99 19.52 0.77
N MET A 550 -2.12 18.60 0.35
CA MET A 550 -2.36 17.73 -0.79
C MET A 550 -3.61 16.86 -0.58
N ASN A 551 -3.79 16.26 0.61
CA ASN A 551 -4.99 15.51 0.96
C ASN A 551 -6.25 16.39 0.85
N ASP A 552 -6.21 17.61 1.41
CA ASP A 552 -7.34 18.54 1.39
C ASP A 552 -7.74 18.94 -0.03
N LEU A 553 -6.76 19.16 -0.92
CA LEU A 553 -7.01 19.48 -2.32
C LEU A 553 -7.65 18.30 -3.07
N VAL A 554 -7.14 17.08 -2.86
CA VAL A 554 -7.68 15.87 -3.50
C VAL A 554 -9.11 15.60 -3.05
N VAL A 555 -9.35 15.58 -1.73
CA VAL A 555 -10.69 15.31 -1.17
C VAL A 555 -11.65 16.46 -1.48
N GLY A 556 -11.20 17.71 -1.37
CA GLY A 556 -12.00 18.90 -1.67
C GLY A 556 -12.34 19.06 -3.15
N SER A 557 -11.61 18.41 -4.06
CA SER A 557 -11.98 18.35 -5.48
C SER A 557 -13.29 17.60 -5.71
N HIS A 558 -13.62 16.65 -4.82
CA HIS A 558 -14.67 15.65 -4.97
C HIS A 558 -14.57 14.75 -6.22
N HIS A 559 -13.45 14.78 -6.96
CA HIS A 559 -13.13 13.75 -7.95
C HIS A 559 -12.62 12.46 -7.31
N VAL A 560 -12.13 12.55 -6.07
CA VAL A 560 -11.73 11.41 -5.25
C VAL A 560 -12.49 11.52 -3.95
N ILE A 561 -13.36 10.55 -3.69
CA ILE A 561 -14.25 10.54 -2.54
C ILE A 561 -13.86 9.34 -1.65
N PRO A 562 -13.06 9.56 -0.59
CA PRO A 562 -12.72 8.50 0.35
C PRO A 562 -13.98 7.92 0.98
N LEU A 563 -13.99 6.60 1.19
CA LEU A 563 -15.08 5.88 1.86
C LEU A 563 -14.60 5.32 3.20
N LEU A 564 -13.58 4.47 3.17
CA LEU A 564 -13.11 3.70 4.32
C LEU A 564 -11.58 3.63 4.37
N SER A 565 -10.98 3.81 5.54
CA SER A 565 -9.63 3.35 5.83
C SER A 565 -9.69 1.83 6.02
N ARG A 566 -9.19 1.08 5.04
CA ARG A 566 -9.25 -0.38 4.99
C ARG A 566 -8.26 -0.99 5.99
N THR A 567 -8.68 -2.07 6.62
CA THR A 567 -7.80 -2.98 7.37
C THR A 567 -7.53 -4.23 6.53
N GLY A 568 -6.36 -4.84 6.73
CA GLY A 568 -6.08 -6.18 6.24
C GLY A 568 -6.75 -7.20 7.15
N LEU A 569 -7.59 -8.06 6.57
CA LEU A 569 -8.24 -9.17 7.27
C LEU A 569 -7.59 -10.47 6.84
N GLN A 570 -6.94 -11.15 7.78
CA GLN A 570 -6.33 -12.46 7.53
C GLN A 570 -7.05 -13.52 8.37
N GLY A 571 -7.34 -14.67 7.79
CA GLY A 571 -7.77 -15.83 8.57
C GLY A 571 -6.57 -16.47 9.23
N CYS A 572 -6.64 -16.78 10.52
CA CYS A 572 -5.55 -17.43 11.25
C CYS A 572 -6.10 -18.54 12.14
N ALA A 573 -5.47 -19.72 12.10
CA ALA A 573 -5.74 -20.78 13.07
C ALA A 573 -5.52 -20.25 14.49
N ARG A 574 -6.35 -20.72 15.44
CA ARG A 574 -6.36 -20.18 16.80
C ARG A 574 -5.02 -20.35 17.52
N ASN A 575 -4.29 -21.42 17.24
CA ASN A 575 -2.96 -21.67 17.80
C ASN A 575 -1.84 -20.98 17.01
N LEU A 576 -2.07 -20.48 15.81
CA LEU A 576 -1.06 -19.75 15.04
C LEU A 576 -0.80 -18.37 15.65
N ARG A 577 0.46 -18.08 15.93
CA ARG A 577 0.97 -16.78 16.39
C ARG A 577 1.74 -16.15 15.25
N ILE A 578 1.25 -15.00 14.81
CA ILE A 578 1.79 -14.27 13.66
C ILE A 578 2.17 -12.86 14.07
N ARG A 579 3.06 -12.26 13.29
CA ARG A 579 3.33 -10.83 13.30
C ARG A 579 3.15 -10.32 11.89
N HIS A 580 2.36 -9.27 11.73
CA HIS A 580 2.04 -8.67 10.43
C HIS A 580 2.27 -7.18 10.49
N SER A 581 2.64 -6.58 9.37
CA SER A 581 2.64 -5.14 9.18
C SER A 581 1.71 -4.79 8.05
N GLY A 582 0.82 -3.81 8.25
CA GLY A 582 -0.03 -3.30 7.16
C GLY A 582 0.72 -2.37 6.20
N TRP A 583 2.03 -2.19 6.42
CA TRP A 583 2.93 -1.34 5.64
C TRP A 583 3.95 -2.14 4.83
N ASP A 584 3.94 -3.47 4.96
CA ASP A 584 4.86 -4.39 4.30
C ASP A 584 4.10 -5.64 3.81
N SER A 585 4.81 -6.59 3.20
CA SER A 585 4.28 -7.88 2.80
C SER A 585 3.72 -8.64 3.99
N ASN A 586 2.65 -9.42 3.77
CA ASN A 586 2.14 -10.33 4.80
C ASN A 586 3.18 -11.39 5.20
N MET A 587 4.15 -11.68 4.33
CA MET A 587 5.22 -12.64 4.58
C MET A 587 6.50 -12.00 5.14
N SER A 588 6.52 -10.68 5.36
CA SER A 588 7.72 -9.95 5.80
C SER A 588 8.30 -10.43 7.14
N LEU A 589 7.43 -10.90 8.04
CA LEU A 589 7.79 -11.43 9.35
C LEU A 589 7.49 -12.93 9.49
N LEU A 590 7.40 -13.65 8.37
CA LEU A 590 7.10 -15.09 8.34
C LEU A 590 8.08 -15.91 9.22
N CYS A 591 9.33 -15.46 9.34
CA CYS A 591 10.33 -16.12 10.17
C CYS A 591 10.00 -16.12 11.68
N ASP A 592 9.17 -15.20 12.15
CA ASP A 592 8.72 -15.07 13.54
C ASP A 592 7.43 -15.86 13.82
N TRP A 593 6.82 -16.51 12.82
CA TRP A 593 5.54 -17.21 13.01
C TRP A 593 5.75 -18.56 13.68
N TRP A 594 4.84 -18.94 14.57
CA TRP A 594 4.90 -20.22 15.29
C TRP A 594 3.52 -20.69 15.75
N ARG A 595 3.40 -21.97 16.13
CA ARG A 595 2.20 -22.53 16.76
C ARG A 595 2.35 -22.57 18.28
N ALA A 596 1.38 -21.98 18.99
CA ALA A 596 1.19 -22.20 20.41
C ALA A 596 0.83 -23.67 20.68
N GLY A 597 1.45 -24.24 21.73
CA GLY A 597 1.16 -25.59 22.22
C GLY A 597 -0.17 -25.69 22.94
#